data_AF-A0A9D2M7M5-F1
#
_entry.id   AF-A0A9D2M7M5-F1
#
_cell.length_a   1.000
_cell.length_b   1.000
_cell.length_c   1.000
_cell.angle_alpha   90.00
_cell.angle_beta   90.00
_cell.angle_gamma   90.00
#
_symmetry.space_group_name_H-M   'P 1'
#
loop_
_entity.id
_entity.type
_entity.pdbx_description
1 polymer ?
#
loop_
_entity_poly.entity_id
_entity_poly.type
_entity_poly.pdbx_seq_one_letter_code
_entity_poly.pdbx_strand_id
1 'polypeptide(L)'
;MNYEGGQFSAAMFSLFHAAGMLLPLLAAILYMIAYQSGARSILYRIFSFLVLLLPVGAVLAWVGVPILCLSGYEPTGDDVKKFLDSSGVHPLAVTAAAALLLAGCIGLAWKKKILQNYWDAVAREG
;
A
#
# COMPACT_ATOMS: atom_id res chain seq x y z
N MET A 1 7.96 -8.83 23.24
CA MET A 1 7.98 -7.40 23.60
C MET A 1 6.71 -7.10 24.38
N ASN A 2 6.80 -6.39 25.50
CA ASN A 2 5.64 -6.07 26.34
C ASN A 2 4.94 -4.82 25.80
N TYR A 3 3.66 -4.93 25.47
CA TYR A 3 2.77 -3.81 25.17
C TYR A 3 1.66 -3.82 26.25
N GLU A 4 1.19 -2.67 26.71
CA GLU A 4 0.12 -2.64 27.72
C GLU A 4 -1.15 -3.27 27.12
N GLY A 5 -1.42 -4.52 27.50
CA GLY A 5 -2.57 -5.31 27.00
C GLY A 5 -2.24 -6.68 26.38
N GLY A 6 -0.96 -7.06 26.17
CA GLY A 6 -0.64 -8.40 25.66
C GLY A 6 0.85 -8.70 25.46
N GLN A 7 1.19 -10.00 25.42
CA GLN A 7 2.53 -10.47 25.03
C GLN A 7 2.56 -10.73 23.52
N PHE A 8 3.28 -9.90 22.78
CA PHE A 8 3.49 -10.10 21.34
C PHE A 8 4.80 -10.82 21.08
N SER A 9 4.75 -11.84 20.21
CA SER A 9 5.93 -12.32 19.50
C SER A 9 6.44 -11.25 18.55
N ALA A 10 7.72 -11.30 18.18
CA ALA A 10 8.31 -10.35 17.24
C ALA A 10 7.49 -10.24 15.94
N ALA A 11 7.03 -11.38 15.41
CA ALA A 11 6.22 -11.44 14.20
C ALA A 11 4.87 -10.71 14.33
N MET A 12 4.14 -10.90 15.44
CA MET A 12 2.86 -10.20 15.64
C MET A 12 3.05 -8.70 15.82
N PHE A 13 4.14 -8.28 16.47
CA PHE A 13 4.44 -6.87 16.69
C PHE A 13 4.85 -6.19 15.36
N SER A 14 5.64 -6.85 14.52
CA SER A 14 5.94 -6.36 13.17
C SER A 14 4.68 -6.27 12.32
N LEU A 15 3.81 -7.27 12.35
CA LEU A 15 2.54 -7.24 11.62
C LEU A 15 1.64 -6.08 12.07
N PHE A 16 1.60 -5.79 13.37
CA PHE A 16 0.86 -4.67 13.92
C PHE A 16 1.34 -3.33 13.34
N HIS A 17 2.65 -3.11 13.26
CA HIS A 17 3.21 -1.91 12.62
C HIS A 17 2.98 -1.88 11.11
N ALA A 18 2.95 -3.03 10.44
CA ALA A 18 2.64 -3.11 9.02
C ALA A 18 1.14 -2.89 8.69
N ALA A 19 0.25 -3.06 9.67
CA ALA A 19 -1.19 -3.06 9.44
C ALA A 19 -1.71 -1.75 8.82
N GLY A 20 -1.14 -0.60 9.22
CA GLY A 20 -1.53 0.72 8.69
C GLY A 20 -1.37 0.84 7.18
N MET A 21 -0.40 0.14 6.59
CA MET A 21 -0.20 0.07 5.13
C MET A 21 -0.90 -1.14 4.50
N LEU A 22 -0.80 -2.31 5.14
CA LEU A 22 -1.34 -3.56 4.57
C LEU A 22 -2.86 -3.56 4.46
N LEU A 23 -3.56 -2.97 5.41
CA LEU A 23 -5.03 -2.98 5.46
C LEU A 23 -5.66 -2.20 4.28
N PRO A 24 -5.32 -0.92 4.03
CA PRO A 24 -5.84 -0.20 2.86
C PRO A 24 -5.36 -0.83 1.54
N LEU A 25 -4.15 -1.39 1.49
CA LEU A 25 -3.63 -2.08 0.31
C LEU A 25 -4.47 -3.33 0.00
N LEU A 26 -4.74 -4.17 1.00
CA LEU A 26 -5.55 -5.38 0.85
C LEU A 26 -6.97 -5.03 0.41
N ALA A 27 -7.58 -4.00 1.01
CA ALA A 27 -8.89 -3.51 0.61
C ALA A 27 -8.92 -3.08 -0.86
N ALA A 28 -7.90 -2.34 -1.32
CA ALA A 28 -7.79 -1.94 -2.73
C ALA A 28 -7.60 -3.15 -3.66
N ILE A 29 -6.82 -4.17 -3.26
CA ILE A 29 -6.65 -5.40 -4.04
C ILE A 29 -7.98 -6.16 -4.17
N LEU A 30 -8.70 -6.35 -3.07
CA LEU A 30 -10.01 -7.01 -3.09
C LEU A 30 -11.00 -6.24 -3.98
N TYR A 31 -10.99 -4.92 -3.89
CA TYR A 31 -11.78 -4.06 -4.78
C TYR A 31 -11.42 -4.27 -6.25
N MET A 32 -10.12 -4.26 -6.61
CA MET A 32 -9.67 -4.49 -7.98
C MET A 32 -10.05 -5.88 -8.50
N ILE A 33 -10.03 -6.91 -7.65
CA ILE A 33 -10.48 -8.27 -8.04
C ILE A 33 -11.97 -8.25 -8.37
N ALA A 34 -12.78 -7.59 -7.54
CA ALA A 34 -14.23 -7.43 -7.74
C ALA A 34 -14.62 -6.42 -8.82
N TYR A 35 -13.67 -5.59 -9.29
CA TYR A 35 -13.92 -4.56 -10.28
C TYR A 35 -14.49 -5.12 -11.59
N GLN A 36 -15.58 -4.49 -12.04
CA GLN A 36 -16.29 -4.82 -13.27
C GLN A 36 -15.95 -3.82 -14.37
N SER A 37 -15.06 -4.21 -15.28
CA SER A 37 -14.60 -3.34 -16.36
C SER A 37 -15.67 -2.98 -17.39
N GLY A 38 -16.77 -3.74 -17.45
CA GLY A 38 -17.90 -3.49 -18.36
C GLY A 38 -18.87 -2.40 -17.90
N ALA A 39 -18.75 -1.91 -16.66
CA ALA A 39 -19.63 -0.88 -16.13
C ALA A 39 -19.45 0.45 -16.90
N ARG A 40 -20.58 1.08 -17.28
CA ARG A 40 -20.60 2.34 -18.04
C ARG A 40 -20.72 3.60 -17.17
N SER A 41 -21.02 3.46 -15.89
CA SER A 41 -21.17 4.61 -14.98
C SER A 41 -19.84 5.36 -14.81
N ILE A 42 -19.84 6.67 -15.08
CA ILE A 42 -18.68 7.56 -14.88
C ILE A 42 -18.27 7.60 -13.42
N LEU A 43 -19.23 7.77 -12.51
CA LEU A 43 -18.96 7.79 -11.06
C LEU A 43 -18.26 6.51 -10.63
N TYR A 44 -18.74 5.35 -11.07
CA TYR A 44 -18.09 4.08 -10.76
C TYR A 44 -16.62 4.06 -11.19
N ARG A 45 -16.32 4.53 -12.41
CA ARG A 45 -14.95 4.55 -12.96
C ARG A 45 -14.04 5.52 -12.21
N ILE A 46 -14.53 6.71 -11.87
CA ILE A 46 -13.77 7.71 -11.10
C ILE A 46 -13.52 7.19 -9.67
N PHE A 47 -14.55 6.74 -8.97
CA PHE A 47 -14.40 6.19 -7.61
C PHE A 47 -13.46 4.98 -7.58
N SER A 48 -13.52 4.12 -8.60
CA SER A 48 -12.61 2.97 -8.72
C SER A 48 -11.15 3.40 -8.78
N PHE A 49 -10.86 4.46 -9.51
CA PHE A 49 -9.51 5.02 -9.60
C PHE A 49 -9.09 5.69 -8.28
N LEU A 50 -10.00 6.40 -7.61
CA LEU A 50 -9.70 7.00 -6.30
C LEU A 50 -9.36 5.94 -5.24
N VAL A 51 -10.08 4.81 -5.23
CA VAL A 51 -9.77 3.68 -4.33
C VAL A 51 -8.36 3.14 -4.57
N LEU A 52 -7.87 3.18 -5.81
CA LEU A 52 -6.49 2.78 -6.14
C LEU A 52 -5.45 3.77 -5.59
N LEU A 53 -5.76 5.06 -5.50
CA LEU A 53 -4.84 6.08 -4.98
C LEU A 53 -4.66 6.00 -3.46
N LEU A 54 -5.68 5.56 -2.72
CA LEU A 54 -5.67 5.48 -1.26
C LEU A 54 -4.42 4.77 -0.68
N PRO A 55 -4.04 3.56 -1.13
CA PRO A 55 -2.86 2.88 -0.60
C PRO A 55 -1.52 3.44 -1.11
N VAL A 56 -1.50 4.25 -2.17
CA VAL A 56 -0.23 4.68 -2.81
C VAL A 56 0.63 5.47 -1.83
N GLY A 57 0.06 6.45 -1.13
CA GLY A 57 0.80 7.23 -0.14
C GLY A 57 1.38 6.37 0.98
N ALA A 58 0.59 5.40 1.46
CA ALA A 58 1.04 4.46 2.48
C ALA A 58 2.20 3.60 1.98
N VAL A 59 2.09 2.99 0.78
CA VAL A 59 3.16 2.15 0.23
C VAL A 59 4.42 2.96 -0.08
N LEU A 60 4.29 4.23 -0.51
CA LEU A 60 5.44 5.10 -0.77
C LEU A 60 6.27 5.38 0.50
N ALA A 61 5.63 5.52 1.66
CA ALA A 61 6.35 5.65 2.94
C ALA A 61 7.22 4.41 3.21
N TRP A 62 6.72 3.22 2.86
CA TRP A 62 7.46 1.95 3.00
C TRP A 62 8.58 1.76 1.97
N VAL A 63 8.63 2.59 0.93
CA VAL A 63 9.77 2.67 0.01
C VAL A 63 10.79 3.69 0.53
N GLY A 64 10.33 4.88 0.92
CA GLY A 64 11.19 6.01 1.29
C GLY A 64 11.82 5.92 2.68
N VAL A 65 11.05 5.56 3.71
CA VAL A 65 11.53 5.54 5.10
C VAL A 65 12.68 4.56 5.32
N PRO A 66 12.68 3.32 4.78
CA PRO A 66 13.83 2.43 4.95
C PRO A 66 15.09 2.98 4.28
N ILE A 67 14.96 3.70 3.16
CA ILE A 67 16.10 4.37 2.49
C ILE A 67 16.66 5.48 3.38
N LEU A 68 15.79 6.29 4.00
CA LEU A 68 16.21 7.32 4.95
C LEU A 68 16.93 6.73 6.17
N CYS A 69 16.47 5.57 6.66
CA CYS A 69 17.13 4.84 7.75
C CYS A 69 18.56 4.40 7.39
N LEU A 70 18.81 4.02 6.12
CA LEU A 70 20.17 3.70 5.65
C LEU A 70 21.09 4.92 5.64
N SER A 71 20.53 6.12 5.46
CA SER A 71 21.26 7.40 5.51
C SER A 71 21.50 7.90 6.94
N GLY A 72 21.13 7.13 7.97
CA GLY A 72 21.27 7.50 9.38
C GLY A 72 20.15 8.40 9.92
N TYR A 73 19.07 8.60 9.17
CA TYR A 73 17.90 9.32 9.65
C TYR A 73 16.96 8.36 10.40
N GLU A 74 16.66 8.67 11.66
CA GLU A 74 15.81 7.85 12.51
C GLU A 74 14.48 8.57 12.81
N PRO A 75 13.42 8.34 12.02
CA PRO A 75 12.13 8.93 12.27
C PRO A 75 11.48 8.31 13.51
N THR A 76 11.51 9.03 14.63
CA THR A 76 10.89 8.60 15.87
C THR A 76 9.38 8.46 15.71
N GLY A 77 8.85 7.28 16.02
CA GLY A 77 7.42 7.02 16.02
C GLY A 77 6.84 6.50 14.70
N ASP A 78 7.63 6.46 13.62
CA ASP A 78 7.21 5.93 12.32
C ASP A 78 7.02 4.41 12.34
N ASP A 79 5.95 3.93 11.71
CA ASP A 79 5.59 2.51 11.70
C ASP A 79 6.57 1.65 10.90
N VAL A 80 7.20 2.18 9.86
CA VAL A 80 8.20 1.47 9.07
C VAL A 80 9.47 1.25 9.90
N LYS A 81 9.88 2.25 10.68
CA LYS A 81 11.02 2.10 11.59
C LYS A 81 10.72 1.07 12.68
N LYS A 82 9.55 1.14 13.33
CA LYS A 82 9.14 0.13 14.32
C LYS A 82 9.02 -1.27 13.72
N PHE A 83 8.61 -1.39 12.45
CA PHE A 83 8.63 -2.65 11.72
C PHE A 83 10.06 -3.18 11.54
N LEU A 84 11.01 -2.34 11.10
CA LEU A 84 12.41 -2.75 10.95
C LEU A 84 13.01 -3.22 12.27
N ASP A 85 12.79 -2.47 13.35
CA ASP A 85 13.36 -2.77 14.67
C ASP A 85 12.76 -4.05 15.28
N SER A 86 11.48 -4.32 15.03
CA SER A 86 10.81 -5.53 15.54
C SER A 86 11.05 -6.77 14.69
N SER A 87 11.17 -6.62 13.37
CA SER A 87 11.33 -7.74 12.43
C SER A 87 12.79 -8.16 12.24
N GLY A 88 13.74 -7.25 12.47
CA GLY A 88 15.16 -7.46 12.15
C GLY A 88 15.45 -7.57 10.65
N VAL A 89 14.48 -7.24 9.79
CA VAL A 89 14.62 -7.31 8.33
C VAL A 89 15.47 -6.15 7.82
N HIS A 90 16.33 -6.42 6.84
CA HIS A 90 17.16 -5.39 6.23
C HIS A 90 16.30 -4.32 5.51
N PRO A 91 16.58 -3.01 5.67
CA PRO A 91 15.79 -1.92 5.06
C PRO A 91 15.57 -2.06 3.55
N LEU A 92 16.61 -2.45 2.79
CA LEU A 92 16.49 -2.67 1.35
C LEU A 92 15.49 -3.78 0.97
N ALA A 93 15.36 -4.82 1.80
CA ALA A 93 14.40 -5.89 1.55
C ALA A 93 12.96 -5.39 1.73
N VAL A 94 12.73 -4.51 2.72
CA VAL A 94 11.44 -3.84 2.92
C VAL A 94 11.10 -2.93 1.75
N THR A 95 12.04 -2.10 1.31
CA THR A 95 11.87 -1.25 0.11
C THR A 95 11.55 -2.09 -1.14
N ALA A 96 12.29 -3.16 -1.38
CA ALA A 96 12.06 -4.04 -2.53
C ALA A 96 10.68 -4.70 -2.48
N ALA A 97 10.27 -5.20 -1.31
CA ALA A 97 8.94 -5.79 -1.11
C ALA A 97 7.82 -4.76 -1.36
N ALA A 98 7.95 -3.55 -0.81
CA ALA A 98 6.98 -2.47 -1.02
C ALA A 98 6.88 -2.05 -2.50
N ALA A 99 8.02 -1.94 -3.19
CA ALA A 99 8.05 -1.64 -4.63
C ALA A 99 7.39 -2.74 -5.46
N LEU A 100 7.63 -4.02 -5.13
CA LEU A 100 6.97 -5.16 -5.79
C LEU A 100 5.46 -5.16 -5.55
N LEU A 101 5.01 -4.86 -4.34
CA LEU A 101 3.58 -4.74 -4.02
C LEU A 101 2.92 -3.61 -4.82
N LEU A 102 3.57 -2.45 -4.91
CA LEU A 102 3.08 -1.32 -5.69
C LEU A 102 3.00 -1.67 -7.19
N ALA A 103 4.06 -2.26 -7.74
CA ALA A 103 4.09 -2.70 -9.13
C ALA A 103 3.01 -3.75 -9.43
N GLY A 104 2.80 -4.69 -8.50
CA GLY A 104 1.74 -5.69 -8.58
C GLY A 104 0.34 -5.06 -8.60
N CYS A 105 0.09 -4.04 -7.77
CA CYS A 105 -1.18 -3.31 -7.76
C CYS A 105 -1.41 -2.55 -9.07
N ILE A 106 -0.38 -1.87 -9.59
CA ILE A 106 -0.45 -1.17 -10.88
C ILE A 106 -0.73 -2.17 -12.01
N GLY A 107 -0.02 -3.30 -12.03
CA GLY A 107 -0.23 -4.36 -13.02
C GLY A 107 -1.65 -4.95 -12.97
N LEU A 108 -2.19 -5.18 -11.77
CA LEU A 108 -3.56 -5.65 -11.59
C LEU A 108 -4.58 -4.62 -12.10
N ALA A 109 -4.39 -3.34 -11.77
CA ALA A 109 -5.26 -2.26 -12.21
C ALA A 109 -5.27 -2.09 -13.73
N TRP A 110 -4.09 -2.22 -14.35
CA TRP A 110 -3.94 -2.22 -15.80
C TRP A 110 -4.66 -3.40 -16.44
N LYS A 111 -4.47 -4.63 -15.92
CA LYS A 111 -5.16 -5.83 -16.39
C LYS A 111 -6.68 -5.69 -16.28
N LYS A 112 -7.16 -5.04 -15.23
CA LYS A 112 -8.59 -4.79 -14.96
C LYS A 112 -9.16 -3.61 -15.74
N LYS A 113 -8.36 -2.90 -16.53
CA LYS A 113 -8.74 -1.72 -17.32
C LYS A 113 -9.20 -0.52 -16.48
N ILE A 114 -8.84 -0.45 -15.19
CA ILE A 114 -9.29 0.63 -14.30
C ILE A 114 -8.73 1.98 -14.78
N LEU A 115 -7.44 2.00 -15.13
CA LEU A 115 -6.74 3.21 -15.61
C LEU A 115 -7.31 3.71 -16.95
N GLN A 116 -7.56 2.80 -17.87
CA GLN A 116 -8.13 3.09 -19.19
C GLN A 116 -9.58 3.59 -19.05
N ASN A 117 -10.38 2.92 -18.23
CA ASN A 117 -11.77 3.31 -18.00
C ASN A 117 -11.89 4.67 -17.30
N TYR A 118 -10.96 5.01 -16.41
CA TYR A 118 -10.85 6.34 -15.82
C TYR A 118 -10.54 7.40 -16.89
N TRP A 119 -9.52 7.17 -17.71
CA TRP A 119 -9.15 8.10 -18.77
C TRP A 119 -10.28 8.31 -19.78
N ASP A 120 -10.95 7.24 -20.20
CA ASP A 120 -12.13 7.30 -21.06
C ASP A 120 -13.28 8.10 -20.45
N ALA A 121 -13.47 8.02 -19.12
CA ALA A 121 -14.51 8.77 -18.44
C ALA A 121 -14.20 10.28 -18.38
N VAL A 122 -12.94 10.64 -18.12
CA VAL A 122 -12.51 12.04 -18.06
C VAL A 122 -12.44 12.67 -19.46
N ALA A 123 -11.97 11.93 -20.47
CA ALA A 123 -11.77 12.46 -21.82
C ALA A 123 -13.06 12.60 -22.65
N ARG A 124 -14.15 11.92 -22.29
CA ARG A 124 -15.43 11.97 -23.02
C ARG A 124 -16.44 12.97 -22.45
N GLU A 125 -16.21 13.46 -21.25
CA GLU A 125 -17.09 14.44 -20.57
C GLU A 125 -16.38 15.75 -20.23
N GLY A 126 -15.09 15.89 -20.62
CA GLY A 126 -14.30 17.12 -20.53
C GLY A 126 -14.31 17.94 -21.82
#